data_AF-A0A2N6MFN1-F1
#
_entry.id   AF-A0A2N6MFN1-F1
#
_cell.length_a   1.000
_cell.length_b   1.000
_cell.length_c   1.000
_cell.angle_alpha   90.00
_cell.angle_beta   90.00
_cell.angle_gamma   90.00
#
_symmetry.space_group_name_H-M   'P 1'
#
loop_
_entity.id
_entity.type
_entity.pdbx_description
1 polymer ?
#
loop_
_entity_poly.entity_id
_entity_poly.type
_entity_poly.pdbx_seq_one_letter_code
_entity_poly.pdbx_strand_id
1 'polypeptide(L)'
;MTRRITNAVNSLVTKFSRRNALLWLGGSGLGTAFVVGTQKQVSAKQNKDVTLVNPPTLYDATRNGYSHIAVTPPRTKTVYISGQFGSDLQGNLVSNDFEQQLVKAFENLRFALEAVGAKPKDVAKTT
;
A
#
# COMPACT_ATOMS: atom_id res chain seq x y z
N MET A 1 -24.96 -32.84 18.35
CA MET A 1 -24.21 -31.79 19.06
C MET A 1 -24.14 -30.50 18.22
N THR A 2 -25.21 -30.16 17.48
CA THR A 2 -25.09 -29.24 16.34
C THR A 2 -26.10 -28.09 16.41
N ARG A 3 -27.15 -28.23 17.22
CA ARG A 3 -28.28 -27.30 17.26
C ARG A 3 -28.14 -26.17 18.29
N ARG A 4 -27.35 -26.37 19.36
CA ARG A 4 -27.07 -25.32 20.37
C ARG A 4 -26.08 -24.26 19.87
N ILE A 5 -25.16 -24.63 18.98
CA ILE A 5 -24.18 -23.69 18.38
C ILE A 5 -24.88 -22.77 17.37
N THR A 6 -25.79 -23.31 16.55
CA THR A 6 -26.54 -22.54 15.54
C THR A 6 -27.38 -21.41 16.16
N ASN A 7 -28.01 -21.64 17.30
CA ASN A 7 -28.85 -20.63 17.96
C ASN A 7 -28.01 -19.51 18.61
N ALA A 8 -26.83 -19.84 19.15
CA ALA A 8 -25.91 -18.84 19.70
C ALA A 8 -25.28 -17.97 18.60
N VAL A 9 -24.89 -18.58 17.47
CA VAL A 9 -24.32 -17.87 16.31
C VAL A 9 -25.36 -16.96 15.65
N ASN A 10 -26.61 -17.43 15.48
CA ASN A 10 -27.67 -16.63 14.86
C ASN A 10 -28.17 -15.48 15.74
N SER A 11 -28.14 -15.62 17.07
CA SER A 11 -28.44 -14.52 18.00
C SER A 11 -27.39 -13.40 17.91
N LEU A 12 -26.11 -13.74 17.67
CA LEU A 12 -25.06 -12.75 17.42
C LEU A 12 -25.17 -12.08 16.05
N VAL A 13 -25.52 -12.84 15.01
CA VAL A 13 -25.65 -12.32 13.63
C VAL A 13 -26.84 -11.36 13.49
N THR A 14 -27.97 -11.63 14.16
CA THR A 14 -29.14 -10.74 14.14
C THR A 14 -28.96 -9.47 14.97
N LYS A 15 -28.10 -9.48 16.00
CA LYS A 15 -27.70 -8.27 16.74
C LYS A 15 -26.76 -7.35 15.92
N PHE A 16 -26.18 -7.87 14.84
CA PHE A 16 -25.20 -7.18 13.98
C PHE A 16 -25.73 -6.71 12.61
N SER A 17 -27.03 -6.84 12.34
CA SER A 17 -27.70 -6.19 11.20
C SER A 17 -28.43 -4.95 11.72
N ARG A 18 -28.02 -3.70 11.44
CA ARG A 18 -28.00 -3.03 10.12
C ARG A 18 -27.01 -1.86 10.02
N ARG A 19 -25.98 -1.75 10.88
CA ARG A 19 -25.12 -0.55 10.86
C ARG A 19 -23.62 -0.73 10.69
N ASN A 20 -23.06 -1.94 10.76
CA ASN A 20 -21.65 -2.17 10.43
C ASN A 20 -21.43 -3.67 10.18
N ALA A 21 -21.39 -4.07 8.91
CA ALA A 21 -21.07 -5.44 8.53
C ALA A 21 -20.21 -5.47 7.26
N LEU A 22 -18.95 -5.91 7.47
CA LEU A 22 -18.14 -6.78 6.58
C LEU A 22 -17.45 -6.09 5.38
N LEU A 23 -16.20 -6.38 4.96
CA LEU A 23 -15.22 -7.45 5.28
C LEU A 23 -13.89 -7.16 4.55
N TRP A 24 -12.74 -7.56 5.11
CA TRP A 24 -11.84 -8.49 4.40
C TRP A 24 -11.02 -9.34 5.38
N LEU A 25 -10.86 -10.61 5.02
CA LEU A 25 -10.30 -11.71 5.79
C LEU A 25 -8.83 -11.95 5.41
N GLY A 26 -7.99 -12.12 6.43
CA GLY A 26 -6.60 -12.53 6.26
C GLY A 26 -5.86 -12.64 7.59
N GLY A 27 -6.24 -13.64 8.41
CA GLY A 27 -5.38 -14.30 9.38
C GLY A 27 -4.85 -13.52 10.60
N SER A 28 -5.44 -13.80 11.76
CA SER A 28 -4.75 -13.84 13.07
C SER A 28 -4.36 -12.51 13.72
N GLY A 29 -5.36 -11.77 14.22
CA GLY A 29 -5.10 -10.68 15.17
C GLY A 29 -6.14 -9.57 15.15
N LEU A 30 -7.40 -9.91 15.44
CA LEU A 30 -8.49 -8.96 15.65
C LEU A 30 -8.22 -8.10 16.90
N GLY A 31 -7.70 -6.90 16.69
CA GLY A 31 -7.68 -5.82 17.66
C GLY A 31 -8.38 -4.59 17.10
N THR A 32 -9.70 -4.64 16.88
CA THR A 32 -10.48 -3.45 16.51
C THR A 32 -11.33 -3.01 17.69
N ALA A 33 -10.72 -2.23 18.59
CA ALA A 33 -11.46 -1.43 19.56
C ALA A 33 -11.95 -0.15 18.87
N PHE A 34 -13.27 -0.01 18.70
CA PHE A 34 -13.89 1.26 18.34
C PHE A 34 -13.96 2.15 19.59
N VAL A 35 -13.01 3.08 19.73
CA VAL A 35 -13.13 4.22 20.63
C VAL A 35 -13.91 5.30 19.90
N VAL A 36 -15.16 5.56 20.33
CA VAL A 36 -15.92 6.76 19.96
C VAL A 36 -15.40 7.93 20.80
N GLY A 37 -14.18 8.37 20.47
CA GLY A 37 -13.79 9.76 20.65
C GLY A 37 -14.33 10.53 19.46
N THR A 38 -14.51 11.84 19.59
CA THR A 38 -14.64 12.72 18.41
C THR A 38 -13.52 12.34 17.44
N GLN A 39 -13.86 11.65 16.35
CA GLN A 39 -12.98 11.57 15.20
C GLN A 39 -12.89 12.99 14.68
N LYS A 40 -11.99 13.78 15.27
CA LYS A 40 -11.28 14.80 14.53
C LYS A 40 -10.79 14.03 13.32
N GLN A 41 -11.48 14.17 12.18
CA GLN A 41 -10.98 13.61 10.94
C GLN A 41 -9.51 14.00 10.95
N VAL A 42 -8.63 13.01 10.96
CA VAL A 42 -7.26 13.25 10.54
C VAL A 42 -7.39 13.46 9.05
N SER A 43 -7.93 14.62 8.69
CA SER A 43 -7.73 15.23 7.41
C SER A 43 -6.22 15.42 7.43
N ALA A 44 -5.50 14.48 6.82
CA ALA A 44 -4.09 14.65 6.56
C ALA A 44 -4.01 15.99 5.87
N LYS A 45 -3.59 17.01 6.63
CA LYS A 45 -3.54 18.38 6.16
C LYS A 45 -2.77 18.27 4.86
N GLN A 46 -3.40 18.62 3.73
CA GLN A 46 -2.84 18.39 2.41
C GLN A 46 -1.39 18.88 2.47
N ASN A 47 -0.42 17.95 2.47
CA ASN A 47 0.95 18.33 2.72
C ASN A 47 1.45 18.89 1.39
N LYS A 48 1.16 20.18 1.18
CA LYS A 48 1.48 20.92 -0.05
C LYS A 48 2.98 20.87 -0.37
N ASP A 49 3.79 20.43 0.58
CA ASP A 49 5.23 20.39 0.48
C ASP A 49 5.76 19.01 0.02
N VAL A 50 4.91 17.99 -0.13
CA VAL A 50 5.28 16.68 -0.71
C VAL A 50 4.96 16.67 -2.21
N THR A 51 5.97 16.42 -3.03
CA THR A 51 5.79 16.26 -4.47
C THR A 51 5.67 14.78 -4.81
N LEU A 52 4.60 14.39 -5.49
CA LEU A 52 4.39 13.03 -5.98
C LEU A 52 4.87 12.92 -7.43
N VAL A 53 5.64 11.88 -7.73
CA VAL A 53 6.22 11.65 -9.07
C VAL A 53 5.87 10.24 -9.55
N ASN A 54 5.37 10.14 -10.78
CA ASN A 54 5.10 8.89 -11.49
C ASN A 54 5.86 8.93 -12.82
N PRO A 55 7.07 8.35 -12.90
CA PRO A 55 7.86 8.39 -14.12
C PRO A 55 7.23 7.52 -15.21
N PRO A 56 7.28 7.92 -16.49
CA PRO A 56 6.72 7.16 -17.61
C PRO A 56 7.46 5.85 -17.90
N THR A 57 8.62 5.64 -17.27
CA THR A 57 9.42 4.42 -17.33
C THR A 57 8.92 3.32 -16.38
N LEU A 58 7.88 3.60 -15.58
CA LEU A 58 7.18 2.64 -14.74
C LEU A 58 5.70 2.59 -15.13
N TYR A 59 5.03 1.50 -14.77
CA TYR A 59 3.61 1.37 -15.03
C TYR A 59 2.78 2.45 -14.31
N ASP A 60 1.58 2.74 -14.80
CA ASP A 60 0.69 3.71 -14.15
C ASP A 60 0.10 3.17 -12.84
N ALA A 61 0.64 3.65 -11.71
CA ALA A 61 0.20 3.32 -10.36
C ALA A 61 -1.04 4.10 -9.89
N THR A 62 -1.48 5.13 -10.63
CA THR A 62 -2.54 6.04 -10.15
C THR A 62 -3.87 5.33 -9.95
N ARG A 63 -4.18 4.34 -10.81
CA ARG A 63 -5.36 3.47 -10.70
C ARG A 63 -5.36 2.62 -9.43
N ASN A 64 -4.19 2.39 -8.84
CA ASN A 64 -3.99 1.62 -7.61
C ASN A 64 -3.97 2.53 -6.37
N GLY A 65 -4.20 3.84 -6.52
CA GLY A 65 -4.34 4.79 -5.41
C GLY A 65 -3.03 5.22 -4.77
N TYR A 66 -1.89 5.08 -5.46
CA TYR A 66 -0.58 5.51 -4.95
C TYR A 66 0.28 6.16 -6.04
N SER A 67 1.44 6.68 -5.66
CA SER A 67 2.48 7.17 -6.59
C SER A 67 3.79 6.44 -6.37
N HIS A 68 4.55 6.25 -7.44
CA HIS A 68 5.85 5.56 -7.36
C HIS A 68 6.82 6.25 -6.41
N ILE A 69 6.78 7.59 -6.36
CA ILE A 69 7.75 8.38 -5.63
C ILE A 69 7.05 9.51 -4.87
N ALA A 70 7.46 9.72 -3.62
CA ALA A 70 7.14 10.91 -2.84
C ALA A 70 8.44 11.61 -2.41
N VAL A 71 8.60 12.85 -2.86
CA VAL A 71 9.75 13.71 -2.51
C VAL A 71 9.34 14.62 -1.36
N THR A 72 10.06 14.53 -0.23
CA THR A 72 9.80 15.39 0.93
C THR A 72 10.37 16.81 0.76
N PRO A 73 9.99 17.76 1.64
CA PRO A 73 10.37 19.15 1.48
C PRO A 73 11.90 19.37 1.50
N PRO A 74 12.40 20.46 0.89
CA PRO A 74 13.83 20.66 0.60
C PRO A 74 14.79 20.59 1.79
N ARG A 75 14.29 20.79 3.02
CA ARG A 75 15.10 20.81 4.25
C ARG A 75 15.57 19.41 4.67
N THR A 76 14.86 18.38 4.24
CA THR A 76 15.20 16.96 4.45
C THR A 76 14.96 16.27 3.12
N LYS A 77 15.95 16.19 2.23
CA LYS A 77 15.78 15.60 0.88
C LYS A 77 15.69 14.07 0.94
N THR A 78 14.72 13.55 1.68
CA THR A 78 14.39 12.13 1.69
C THR A 78 13.42 11.85 0.54
N VAL A 79 13.66 10.76 -0.18
CA VAL A 79 12.73 10.29 -1.20
C VAL A 79 12.20 8.94 -0.74
N TYR A 80 10.88 8.81 -0.74
CA TYR A 80 10.20 7.55 -0.52
C TYR A 80 9.84 6.96 -1.87
N ILE A 81 10.33 5.76 -2.14
CA ILE A 81 10.00 5.00 -3.35
C ILE A 81 9.09 3.85 -2.93
N SER A 82 7.94 3.73 -3.59
CA SER A 82 7.01 2.63 -3.40
C SER A 82 7.64 1.31 -3.86
N GLY A 83 7.18 0.19 -3.28
CA GLY A 83 7.74 -1.14 -3.58
C GLY A 83 7.73 -1.44 -5.07
N GLN A 84 8.87 -1.89 -5.58
CA GLN A 84 9.04 -2.29 -6.97
C GLN A 84 8.92 -3.81 -7.09
N PHE A 85 8.25 -4.25 -8.13
CA PHE A 85 8.11 -5.67 -8.48
C PHE A 85 8.45 -5.85 -9.96
N GLY A 86 8.57 -7.10 -10.40
CA GLY A 86 8.95 -7.45 -11.77
C GLY A 86 7.85 -7.18 -12.79
N SER A 87 7.46 -5.91 -12.95
CA SER A 87 6.42 -5.47 -13.88
C SER A 87 6.94 -4.87 -15.18
N ASP A 88 6.14 -5.04 -16.23
CA ASP A 88 6.19 -4.25 -17.46
C ASP A 88 5.52 -2.86 -17.27
N LEU A 89 5.46 -2.06 -18.33
CA LEU A 89 4.82 -0.74 -18.32
C LEU A 89 3.28 -0.79 -18.20
N GLN A 90 2.69 -1.96 -18.38
CA GLN A 90 1.25 -2.19 -18.23
C GLN A 90 0.90 -2.69 -16.82
N GLY A 91 1.91 -2.96 -15.98
CA GLY A 91 1.74 -3.46 -14.62
C GLY A 91 1.60 -4.98 -14.52
N ASN A 92 1.86 -5.72 -15.60
CA ASN A 92 1.85 -7.19 -15.60
C ASN A 92 3.22 -7.75 -15.21
N LEU A 93 3.24 -8.95 -14.63
CA LEU A 93 4.49 -9.66 -14.37
C LEU A 93 5.20 -9.99 -15.69
N VAL A 94 6.51 -9.73 -15.74
CA VAL A 94 7.33 -10.01 -16.93
C VAL A 94 7.61 -11.51 -17.13
N SER A 95 7.49 -12.31 -16.06
CA SER A 95 7.78 -13.74 -16.07
C SER A 95 7.14 -14.43 -14.87
N ASN A 96 6.94 -15.74 -14.96
CA ASN A 96 6.60 -16.59 -13.81
C ASN A 96 7.84 -17.04 -13.02
N ASP A 97 9.03 -16.83 -13.58
CA ASP A 97 10.30 -17.15 -12.93
C ASP A 97 10.69 -16.07 -11.91
N PHE A 98 11.09 -16.51 -10.71
CA PHE A 98 11.42 -15.61 -9.61
C PHE A 98 12.66 -14.75 -9.91
N GLU A 99 13.71 -15.34 -10.49
CA GLU A 99 14.95 -14.64 -10.78
C GLU A 99 14.73 -13.52 -11.78
N GLN A 100 13.97 -13.79 -12.84
CA GLN A 100 13.58 -12.79 -13.83
C GLN A 100 12.74 -11.66 -13.22
N GLN A 101 11.81 -11.98 -12.32
CA GLN A 101 11.04 -10.95 -11.61
C GLN A 101 11.94 -10.10 -10.69
N LEU A 102 12.89 -10.72 -10.01
CA LEU A 102 13.81 -10.03 -9.11
C LEU A 102 14.70 -9.04 -9.88
N VAL A 103 15.31 -9.49 -10.98
CA VAL A 103 16.09 -8.63 -11.88
C VAL A 103 15.24 -7.45 -12.33
N LYS A 104 14.02 -7.71 -12.79
CA LYS A 104 13.12 -6.66 -13.25
C LYS A 104 12.72 -5.67 -12.16
N ALA A 105 12.49 -6.15 -10.93
CA ALA A 105 12.19 -5.28 -9.80
C ALA A 105 13.35 -4.31 -9.49
N PHE A 106 14.60 -4.77 -9.58
CA PHE A 106 15.78 -3.90 -9.41
C PHE A 106 15.97 -2.93 -10.58
N GLU A 107 15.66 -3.32 -11.82
CA GLU A 107 15.61 -2.38 -12.95
C GLU A 107 14.56 -1.29 -12.74
N ASN A 108 13.37 -1.66 -12.31
CA ASN A 108 12.28 -0.71 -12.03
C ASN A 108 12.65 0.23 -10.88
N LEU A 109 13.33 -0.27 -9.84
CA LEU A 109 13.89 0.57 -8.78
C LEU A 109 14.92 1.57 -9.31
N ARG A 110 15.79 1.15 -10.23
CA ARG A 110 16.74 2.05 -10.87
C ARG A 110 16.04 3.15 -11.66
N PHE A 111 14.98 2.84 -12.40
CA PHE A 111 14.18 3.86 -13.10
C PHE A 111 13.52 4.84 -12.12
N ALA A 112 13.02 4.37 -10.98
CA ALA A 112 12.48 5.25 -9.95
C ALA A 112 13.54 6.19 -9.37
N LEU A 113 14.75 5.70 -9.10
CA LEU A 113 15.87 6.52 -8.59
C LEU A 113 16.30 7.57 -9.63
N GLU A 114 16.46 7.16 -10.89
CA GLU A 114 16.89 8.05 -11.98
C GLU A 114 15.86 9.17 -12.23
N ALA A 115 14.56 8.90 -12.06
CA ALA A 115 13.50 9.89 -12.18
C ALA A 115 13.60 11.08 -11.21
N VAL A 116 14.33 10.92 -10.10
CA VAL A 116 14.62 11.99 -9.13
C VAL A 116 16.11 12.34 -9.05
N GLY A 117 16.92 11.87 -10.01
CA GLY A 117 18.36 12.13 -10.06
C GLY A 117 19.17 11.41 -8.97
N ALA A 118 18.60 10.40 -8.32
CA ALA A 118 19.28 9.57 -7.32
C ALA A 118 19.98 8.37 -7.97
N LYS A 119 20.89 7.74 -7.22
CA LYS A 119 21.65 6.55 -7.61
C LYS A 119 21.55 5.48 -6.52
N PRO A 120 21.87 4.20 -6.83
CA PRO A 120 21.83 3.14 -5.81
C PRO A 120 22.64 3.43 -4.54
N LYS A 121 23.76 4.16 -4.67
CA LYS A 121 24.59 4.58 -3.53
C LYS A 121 23.92 5.59 -2.57
N ASP A 122 22.81 6.19 -2.99
CA ASP A 122 22.04 7.15 -2.18
C ASP A 122 20.93 6.44 -1.36
N VAL A 123 20.76 5.12 -1.54
CA VAL A 123 19.76 4.32 -0.81
C VAL A 123 20.22 4.07 0.61
N ALA A 124 19.44 4.54 1.59
CA ALA A 124 19.72 4.35 3.01
C ALA A 124 19.13 3.05 3.61
N LYS A 125 18.02 2.54 3.04
CA LYS A 125 17.29 1.37 3.55
C LYS A 125 16.50 0.68 2.43
N THR A 126 16.49 -0.65 2.43
CA THR A 126 15.61 -1.52 1.62
C THR A 126 14.87 -2.49 2.54
N THR A 127 13.68 -2.95 2.17
CA THR A 127 12.85 -3.87 2.98
C THR A 127 12.64 -5.18 2.25
#